data_AF-A0A9N9EK36-F1
#
_entry.id   AF-A0A9N9EK36-F1
#
_cell.length_a   1.000
_cell.length_b   1.000
_cell.length_c   1.000
_cell.angle_alpha   90.00
_cell.angle_beta   90.00
_cell.angle_gamma   90.00
#
_symmetry.space_group_name_H-M   'P 1'
#
loop_
_entity.id
_entity.type
_entity.pdbx_description
1 polymer ?
#
loop_
_entity_poly.entity_id
_entity_poly.type
_entity_poly.pdbx_seq_one_letter_code
_entity_poly.pdbx_strand_id
1 'polypeptide(L)'
;AGAAWLVQSRLGNKALFLSTCSPWLALGDILIANYPFATIDPNVGIMPLSDPRLEKLSKYWQSKKTTLSVIEIVDIAGLVKGAAEGSGLGNEFLSHIREVDLICQVLRCFPEKEIVHVEKSVNPLRDLEIIQLELILADLQQVKRKLEKLKVRDEKSQKEKNILRLIQANLEKEISVNQLSLTKGEKELIKGYNFLTNKPTLLLANYGGDKEEIKEMEKYAQEKQLFFFPLAVKIEREMEKLTEGEKKEIS
;
A
#
# COMPACT_ATOMS: atom_id res chain seq x y z
N ALA A 1 15.81 -5.31 -5.39
CA ALA A 1 14.86 -5.36 -6.51
C ALA A 1 14.13 -4.02 -6.55
N GLY A 2 14.22 -3.27 -7.65
CA GLY A 2 13.43 -2.06 -7.84
C GLY A 2 11.97 -2.47 -7.98
N ALA A 3 11.22 -2.28 -6.91
CA ALA A 3 9.82 -2.63 -6.82
C ALA A 3 9.24 -1.76 -5.73
N ALA A 4 8.15 -1.06 -6.05
CA ALA A 4 7.24 -0.65 -5.02
C ALA A 4 6.82 -1.88 -4.24
N TRP A 5 7.31 -1.99 -3.00
CA TRP A 5 6.70 -2.89 -2.03
C TRP A 5 5.28 -2.37 -1.83
N LEU A 6 4.31 -3.28 -1.75
CA LEU A 6 2.93 -2.98 -1.41
C LEU A 6 2.65 -3.55 -0.02
N VAL A 7 2.99 -2.83 1.04
CA VAL A 7 2.72 -3.33 2.40
C VAL A 7 1.22 -3.23 2.71
N GLN A 8 0.61 -4.40 2.73
CA GLN A 8 -0.77 -4.69 3.09
C GLN A 8 -1.03 -4.52 4.59
N SER A 9 -2.26 -4.19 4.98
CA SER A 9 -2.63 -4.22 6.40
C SER A 9 -4.14 -4.32 6.60
N ARG A 10 -4.59 -5.42 7.22
CA ARG A 10 -5.93 -5.53 7.83
C ARG A 10 -5.97 -4.71 9.12
N LEU A 11 -6.45 -3.47 9.06
CA LEU A 11 -6.47 -2.56 10.22
C LEU A 11 -7.83 -2.47 10.91
N GLY A 12 -7.82 -2.69 12.22
CA GLY A 12 -8.82 -2.17 13.16
C GLY A 12 -8.57 -0.72 13.61
N ASN A 13 -7.36 -0.16 13.42
CA ASN A 13 -7.04 1.22 13.82
C ASN A 13 -5.85 1.84 13.08
N LYS A 14 -6.10 2.86 12.25
CA LYS A 14 -5.12 3.52 11.36
C LYS A 14 -4.01 4.30 12.07
N ALA A 15 -4.20 4.73 13.32
CA ALA A 15 -3.25 5.60 14.02
C ALA A 15 -2.01 4.87 14.56
N LEU A 16 -2.10 3.55 14.80
CA LEU A 16 -0.99 2.74 15.33
C LEU A 16 0.01 2.27 14.26
N PHE A 17 -0.37 2.35 12.98
CA PHE A 17 0.46 1.85 11.87
C PHE A 17 1.75 2.67 11.70
N LEU A 18 1.64 4.01 11.74
CA LEU A 18 2.76 4.91 11.45
C LEU A 18 3.81 4.98 12.57
N SER A 19 3.42 4.78 13.83
CA SER A 19 4.35 4.83 14.97
C SER A 19 5.20 3.56 15.14
N THR A 20 4.75 2.43 14.58
CA THR A 20 5.28 1.11 14.92
C THR A 20 6.00 0.44 13.74
N CYS A 21 5.76 0.86 12.50
CA CYS A 21 6.32 0.20 11.30
C CYS A 21 7.71 0.69 10.85
N SER A 22 8.24 1.83 11.32
CA SER A 22 9.55 2.37 10.86
C SER A 22 10.71 1.39 11.02
N PRO A 23 10.90 0.75 12.20
CA PRO A 23 11.99 -0.21 12.38
C PRO A 23 11.79 -1.49 11.55
N TRP A 24 10.54 -1.92 11.36
CA TRP A 24 10.21 -3.20 10.73
C TRP A 24 10.27 -3.17 9.20
N LEU A 25 9.88 -2.04 8.58
CA LEU A 25 10.10 -1.79 7.16
C LEU A 25 11.60 -1.77 6.82
N ALA A 26 12.45 -1.36 7.78
CA ALA A 26 13.89 -1.40 7.62
C ALA A 26 14.46 -2.83 7.80
N LEU A 27 13.88 -3.62 8.69
CA LEU A 27 14.42 -4.89 9.16
C LEU A 27 14.34 -6.06 8.17
N GLY A 28 13.25 -6.22 7.42
CA GLY A 28 13.04 -7.43 6.61
C GLY A 28 12.84 -8.72 7.43
N ASP A 29 13.02 -8.70 8.75
CA ASP A 29 12.69 -9.79 9.66
C ASP A 29 11.21 -9.80 10.01
N ILE A 30 10.40 -9.98 8.98
CA ILE A 30 9.05 -10.47 9.16
C ILE A 30 9.18 -11.94 9.58
N LEU A 31 8.51 -12.37 10.65
CA LEU A 31 8.34 -13.79 10.95
C LEU A 31 7.53 -14.42 9.80
N ILE A 32 8.25 -14.93 8.80
CA ILE A 32 7.70 -15.71 7.69
C ILE A 32 7.22 -17.02 8.29
N ALA A 33 5.94 -17.07 8.68
CA ALA A 33 5.30 -18.32 9.03
C ALA A 33 5.10 -19.10 7.73
N ASN A 34 6.03 -19.98 7.40
CA ASN A 34 5.86 -20.97 6.34
C ASN A 34 4.70 -21.90 6.72
N TYR A 35 3.48 -21.57 6.32
CA TYR A 35 2.40 -22.55 6.26
C TYR A 35 2.70 -23.47 5.07
N PRO A 36 2.78 -24.80 5.28
CA PRO A 36 3.46 -25.68 4.35
C PRO A 36 2.54 -26.14 3.21
N PHE A 37 1.94 -25.23 2.43
CA PHE A 37 1.38 -25.54 1.10
C PHE A 37 1.33 -24.28 0.22
N ALA A 38 1.76 -24.44 -1.04
CA ALA A 38 1.69 -23.54 -2.20
C ALA A 38 2.87 -22.56 -2.48
N THR A 39 3.79 -23.03 -3.33
CA THR A 39 4.88 -22.30 -3.99
C THR A 39 4.42 -21.39 -5.15
N ILE A 40 3.39 -20.56 -4.93
CA ILE A 40 2.92 -19.45 -5.80
C ILE A 40 2.43 -18.26 -4.95
N ASP A 41 2.26 -18.43 -3.63
CA ASP A 41 1.65 -17.42 -2.76
C ASP A 41 2.61 -16.26 -2.44
N PRO A 42 2.09 -15.01 -2.30
CA PRO A 42 2.91 -13.86 -1.92
C PRO A 42 3.52 -14.07 -0.53
N ASN A 43 4.69 -13.49 -0.26
CA ASN A 43 5.29 -13.63 1.07
C ASN A 43 4.38 -12.93 2.10
N VAL A 44 3.75 -13.71 2.98
CA VAL A 44 2.89 -13.18 4.03
C VAL A 44 3.67 -13.10 5.34
N GLY A 45 3.62 -11.91 5.91
CA GLY A 45 4.17 -11.56 7.20
C GLY A 45 3.13 -11.25 8.22
N ILE A 46 3.34 -11.65 9.47
CA ILE A 46 2.48 -11.27 10.59
C ILE A 46 3.29 -10.41 11.55
N MET A 47 2.81 -9.18 11.80
CA MET A 47 3.46 -8.21 12.67
C MET A 47 2.55 -7.87 13.85
N PRO A 48 2.91 -8.21 15.10
CA PRO A 48 2.18 -7.77 16.27
C PRO A 48 2.36 -6.26 16.50
N LEU A 49 1.27 -5.58 16.79
CA LEU A 49 1.24 -4.17 17.16
C LEU A 49 1.47 -4.01 18.66
N SER A 50 2.56 -3.33 19.04
CA SER A 50 2.74 -2.86 20.41
C SER A 50 1.79 -1.69 20.67
N ASP A 51 0.92 -1.84 21.67
CA ASP A 51 0.04 -0.78 22.15
C ASP A 51 0.32 -0.54 23.65
N PRO A 52 0.94 0.60 24.02
CA PRO A 52 1.23 0.91 25.42
C PRO A 52 0.00 0.89 26.33
N ARG A 53 -1.22 1.11 25.79
CA ARG A 53 -2.46 1.03 26.55
C ARG A 53 -2.78 -0.42 26.92
N LEU A 54 -2.56 -1.35 25.99
CA LEU A 54 -2.76 -2.77 26.22
C LEU A 54 -1.75 -3.31 27.25
N GLU A 55 -0.50 -2.85 27.19
CA GLU A 55 0.50 -3.18 28.19
C GLU A 55 0.12 -2.67 29.58
N LYS A 56 -0.34 -1.42 29.69
CA LYS A 56 -0.83 -0.84 30.95
C LYS A 56 -2.00 -1.63 31.53
N LEU A 57 -2.97 -2.00 30.69
CA LEU A 57 -4.13 -2.80 31.11
C LEU A 57 -3.68 -4.20 31.57
N SER A 58 -2.81 -4.86 30.81
CA SER A 58 -2.29 -6.17 31.19
C SER A 58 -1.56 -6.15 32.53
N LYS A 59 -0.77 -5.09 32.79
CA LYS A 59 -0.08 -4.89 34.07
C LYS A 59 -1.07 -4.62 35.21
N TYR A 60 -2.07 -3.76 34.98
CA TYR A 60 -3.07 -3.40 35.98
C TYR A 60 -3.90 -4.62 36.42
N TRP A 61 -4.32 -5.46 35.47
CA TRP A 61 -5.14 -6.65 35.73
C TRP A 61 -4.33 -7.92 36.00
N GLN A 62 -3.00 -7.85 35.98
CA GLN A 62 -2.09 -9.00 36.18
C GLN A 62 -2.43 -10.18 35.27
N SER A 63 -2.77 -9.90 34.00
CA SER A 63 -3.14 -10.92 33.03
C SER A 63 -1.97 -11.87 32.75
N LYS A 64 -2.24 -13.19 32.74
CA LYS A 64 -1.23 -14.23 32.44
C LYS A 64 -0.76 -14.23 30.98
N LYS A 65 -1.57 -13.68 30.06
CA LYS A 65 -1.28 -13.61 28.63
C LYS A 65 -1.83 -12.30 28.07
N THR A 66 -1.02 -11.65 27.23
CA THR A 66 -1.41 -10.46 26.47
C THR A 66 -1.48 -10.86 25.01
N THR A 67 -2.66 -10.74 24.41
CA THR A 67 -2.85 -11.00 22.97
C THR A 67 -2.76 -9.68 22.24
N LEU A 68 -1.69 -9.50 21.46
CA LEU A 68 -1.48 -8.30 20.65
C LEU A 68 -2.35 -8.37 19.39
N SER A 69 -2.82 -7.21 18.93
CA SER A 69 -3.38 -7.08 17.58
C SER A 69 -2.27 -7.32 16.56
N VAL A 70 -2.58 -7.92 15.41
CA VAL A 70 -1.59 -8.19 14.36
C VAL A 70 -1.94 -7.48 13.07
N ILE A 71 -0.91 -7.18 12.28
CA ILE A 71 -1.00 -6.72 10.90
C ILE A 71 -0.45 -7.83 10.02
N GLU A 72 -1.20 -8.17 8.97
CA GLU A 72 -0.73 -9.04 7.90
C GLU A 72 -0.15 -8.18 6.78
N ILE A 73 1.14 -8.38 6.50
CA ILE A 73 1.88 -7.74 5.41
C ILE A 73 1.99 -8.77 4.29
N VAL A 74 1.63 -8.37 3.08
CA VAL A 74 1.74 -9.21 1.89
C VAL A 74 2.75 -8.54 0.98
N ASP A 75 3.89 -9.19 0.74
CA ASP A 75 4.86 -8.71 -0.23
C ASP A 75 4.39 -9.07 -1.64
N ILE A 76 4.26 -8.04 -2.48
CA ILE A 76 3.82 -8.17 -3.87
C ILE A 76 4.97 -7.68 -4.73
N ALA A 77 5.43 -8.52 -5.67
CA ALA A 77 6.55 -8.15 -6.51
C ALA A 77 6.25 -6.91 -7.37
N GLY A 78 7.30 -6.22 -7.78
CA GLY A 78 7.21 -4.92 -8.45
C GLY A 78 6.35 -4.93 -9.70
N LEU A 79 5.30 -4.11 -9.67
CA LEU A 79 4.46 -3.87 -10.84
C LEU A 79 5.29 -3.16 -11.92
N VAL A 80 5.25 -3.69 -13.13
CA VAL A 80 5.86 -3.09 -14.31
C VAL A 80 4.78 -2.56 -15.25
N LYS A 81 5.14 -1.64 -16.14
CA LYS A 81 4.24 -1.15 -17.20
C LYS A 81 3.62 -2.32 -17.97
N GLY A 82 2.32 -2.22 -18.28
CA GLY A 82 1.56 -3.20 -19.05
C GLY A 82 0.88 -4.30 -18.21
N ALA A 83 0.84 -4.16 -16.88
CA ALA A 83 0.19 -5.15 -16.02
C ALA A 83 -1.33 -5.25 -16.26
N ALA A 84 -1.98 -4.14 -16.64
CA ALA A 84 -3.40 -4.08 -16.93
C ALA A 84 -3.81 -4.69 -18.29
N GLU A 85 -2.87 -4.92 -19.22
CA GLU A 85 -3.17 -5.43 -20.57
C GLU A 85 -3.55 -6.92 -20.58
N GLY A 86 -3.35 -7.63 -19.46
CA GLY A 86 -3.97 -8.94 -19.21
C GLY A 86 -3.21 -10.14 -19.76
N SER A 87 -1.97 -9.99 -20.22
CA SER A 87 -1.08 -11.10 -20.59
C SER A 87 0.11 -11.19 -19.62
N GLY A 88 0.18 -12.28 -18.84
CA GLY A 88 1.34 -12.61 -17.99
C GLY A 88 1.19 -12.26 -16.50
N LEU A 89 2.33 -12.22 -15.79
CA LEU A 89 2.43 -12.06 -14.34
C LEU A 89 1.73 -10.80 -13.79
N GLY A 90 1.56 -9.75 -14.60
CA GLY A 90 0.93 -8.49 -14.20
C GLY A 90 -0.49 -8.65 -13.63
N ASN A 91 -1.30 -9.54 -14.22
CA ASN A 91 -2.67 -9.77 -13.76
C ASN A 91 -2.72 -10.57 -12.45
N GLU A 92 -1.75 -11.45 -12.20
CA GLU A 92 -1.62 -12.16 -10.91
C GLU A 92 -1.27 -11.17 -9.79
N PHE A 93 -0.37 -10.22 -10.04
CA PHE A 93 -0.07 -9.16 -9.07
C PHE A 93 -1.29 -8.31 -8.74
N LEU A 94 -2.05 -7.88 -9.75
CA LEU A 94 -3.28 -7.11 -9.53
C LEU A 94 -4.31 -7.91 -8.73
N SER A 95 -4.36 -9.24 -8.88
CA SER A 95 -5.26 -10.10 -8.09
C SER A 95 -4.88 -10.12 -6.61
N HIS A 96 -3.57 -10.23 -6.29
CA HIS A 96 -3.09 -10.13 -4.90
C HIS A 96 -3.42 -8.76 -4.32
N ILE A 97 -3.24 -7.67 -5.07
CA ILE A 97 -3.62 -6.32 -4.63
C ILE A 97 -5.14 -6.22 -4.40
N ARG A 98 -6.00 -7.00 -5.09
CA ARG A 98 -7.45 -6.94 -4.82
C ARG A 98 -7.84 -7.49 -3.46
N GLU A 99 -7.09 -8.44 -2.92
CA GLU A 99 -7.33 -9.08 -1.62
C GLU A 99 -6.91 -8.19 -0.44
N VAL A 100 -6.34 -7.02 -0.74
CA VAL A 100 -5.76 -6.11 0.23
C VAL A 100 -6.72 -5.06 0.77
N ASP A 101 -6.50 -4.59 1.98
CA ASP A 101 -7.27 -3.47 2.54
C ASP A 101 -6.54 -2.13 2.34
N LEU A 102 -5.21 -2.14 2.26
CA LEU A 102 -4.37 -0.95 2.17
C LEU A 102 -3.15 -1.22 1.28
N ILE A 103 -2.73 -0.19 0.55
CA ILE A 103 -1.54 -0.19 -0.30
C ILE A 103 -0.48 0.68 0.36
N CYS A 104 0.66 0.12 0.76
CA CYS A 104 1.82 0.94 1.14
C CYS A 104 2.85 0.88 0.03
N GLN A 105 3.01 1.94 -0.75
CA GLN A 105 3.91 2.00 -1.89
C GLN A 105 5.29 2.52 -1.48
N VAL A 106 6.30 1.66 -1.54
CA VAL A 106 7.68 2.04 -1.23
C VAL A 106 8.39 2.60 -2.46
N LEU A 107 8.82 3.85 -2.38
CA LEU A 107 9.52 4.55 -3.46
C LEU A 107 10.99 4.73 -3.10
N ARG A 108 11.86 4.54 -4.09
CA ARG A 108 13.30 4.76 -3.94
C ARG A 108 13.64 6.22 -4.27
N CYS A 109 14.12 6.96 -3.29
CA CYS A 109 14.44 8.38 -3.42
C CYS A 109 15.94 8.67 -3.48
N PHE A 110 16.82 7.68 -3.32
CA PHE A 110 18.27 7.88 -3.35
C PHE A 110 18.94 7.30 -4.62
N PRO A 111 19.98 7.97 -5.15
CA PRO A 111 20.77 7.47 -6.26
C PRO A 111 21.80 6.45 -5.76
N GLU A 112 21.67 5.18 -6.13
CA GLU A 112 22.73 4.18 -5.88
C GLU A 112 22.97 3.33 -7.13
N LYS A 113 24.25 3.28 -7.56
CA LYS A 113 24.66 2.74 -8.87
C LYS A 113 24.61 1.22 -8.97
N GLU A 114 24.61 0.52 -7.83
CA GLU A 114 24.69 -0.96 -7.79
C GLU A 114 23.35 -1.66 -8.03
N ILE A 115 22.22 -0.95 -7.87
CA ILE A 115 20.88 -1.52 -8.03
C ILE A 115 20.30 -1.10 -9.38
N VAL A 116 20.19 -2.06 -10.30
CA VAL A 116 19.56 -1.87 -11.62
C VAL A 116 18.08 -1.51 -11.45
N HIS A 117 17.69 -0.37 -11.99
CA HIS A 117 16.31 0.10 -12.02
C HIS A 117 15.59 -0.41 -13.28
N VAL A 118 14.30 -0.77 -13.18
CA VAL A 118 13.50 -1.28 -14.32
C VAL A 118 13.50 -0.25 -15.48
N GLU A 119 13.37 1.03 -15.15
CA GLU A 119 13.41 2.16 -16.10
C GLU A 119 14.83 2.71 -16.37
N LYS A 120 15.88 1.96 -15.99
CA LYS A 120 17.32 2.32 -16.14
C LYS A 120 17.78 3.62 -15.47
N SER A 121 16.87 4.36 -14.86
CA SER A 121 17.06 5.59 -14.11
C SER A 121 16.12 5.60 -12.92
N VAL A 122 16.55 6.16 -11.79
CA VAL A 122 15.73 6.28 -10.58
C VAL A 122 14.93 7.58 -10.68
N ASN A 123 13.60 7.49 -10.67
CA ASN A 123 12.72 8.65 -10.59
C ASN A 123 11.45 8.25 -9.81
N PRO A 124 11.37 8.58 -8.51
CA PRO A 124 10.29 8.10 -7.64
C PRO A 124 8.90 8.61 -8.06
N LEU A 125 8.80 9.81 -8.63
CA LEU A 125 7.54 10.35 -9.13
C LEU A 125 7.05 9.58 -10.36
N ARG A 126 7.94 9.30 -11.30
CA ARG A 126 7.62 8.49 -12.48
C ARG A 126 7.14 7.10 -12.07
N ASP A 127 7.84 6.48 -11.12
CA ASP A 127 7.49 5.14 -10.64
C ASP A 127 6.12 5.14 -9.93
N LEU A 128 5.84 6.20 -9.17
CA LEU A 128 4.53 6.43 -8.57
C LEU A 128 3.42 6.53 -9.62
N GLU A 129 3.60 7.37 -10.63
CA GLU A 129 2.63 7.61 -11.71
C GLU A 129 2.38 6.34 -12.53
N ILE A 130 3.44 5.58 -12.85
CA ILE A 130 3.31 4.31 -13.57
C ILE A 130 2.39 3.36 -12.81
N ILE A 131 2.65 3.17 -11.51
CA ILE A 131 1.86 2.24 -10.70
C ILE A 131 0.42 2.73 -10.59
N GLN A 132 0.20 4.02 -10.32
CA GLN A 132 -1.14 4.60 -10.26
C GLN A 132 -1.92 4.39 -11.56
N LEU A 133 -1.27 4.61 -12.70
CA LEU A 133 -1.89 4.43 -14.01
C LEU A 133 -2.28 2.96 -14.24
N GLU A 134 -1.42 2.00 -13.89
CA GLU A 134 -1.76 0.57 -14.02
C GLU A 134 -2.98 0.18 -13.16
N LEU A 135 -3.08 0.69 -11.92
CA LEU A 135 -4.24 0.46 -11.05
C LEU A 135 -5.52 1.06 -11.66
N ILE A 136 -5.42 2.27 -12.22
CA ILE A 136 -6.52 2.97 -12.90
C ILE A 136 -6.98 2.19 -14.14
N LEU A 137 -6.05 1.73 -14.97
CA LEU A 137 -6.35 0.96 -16.18
C LEU A 137 -7.04 -0.37 -15.84
N ALA A 138 -6.59 -1.06 -14.79
CA ALA A 138 -7.20 -2.29 -14.31
C ALA A 138 -8.64 -2.09 -13.82
N ASP A 139 -8.90 -1.02 -13.04
CA ASP A 139 -10.25 -0.67 -12.60
C ASP A 139 -11.13 -0.21 -13.78
N LEU A 140 -10.58 0.55 -14.72
CA LEU A 140 -11.30 1.00 -15.92
C LEU A 140 -11.76 -0.18 -16.77
N GLN A 141 -10.90 -1.19 -16.96
CA GLN A 141 -11.24 -2.41 -17.67
C GLN A 141 -12.36 -3.19 -16.96
N GLN A 142 -12.30 -3.28 -15.62
CA GLN A 142 -13.34 -3.91 -14.80
C GLN A 142 -14.69 -3.20 -14.96
N VAL A 143 -14.70 -1.85 -14.90
CA VAL A 143 -15.91 -1.03 -15.06
C VAL A 143 -16.51 -1.19 -16.45
N LYS A 144 -15.70 -1.12 -17.51
CA LYS A 144 -16.15 -1.32 -18.90
C LYS A 144 -16.81 -2.68 -19.08
N ARG A 145 -16.14 -3.76 -18.66
CA ARG A 145 -16.69 -5.14 -18.71
C ARG A 145 -18.00 -5.28 -17.95
N LYS A 146 -18.13 -4.59 -16.81
CA LYS A 146 -19.38 -4.62 -16.03
C LYS A 146 -20.50 -3.85 -16.74
N LEU A 147 -20.23 -2.64 -17.23
CA LEU A 147 -21.22 -1.81 -17.92
C LEU A 147 -21.79 -2.47 -19.17
N GLU A 148 -20.99 -3.23 -19.91
CA GLU A 148 -21.45 -4.02 -21.07
C GLU A 148 -22.45 -5.12 -20.68
N LYS A 149 -22.22 -5.78 -19.54
CA LYS A 149 -23.07 -6.90 -19.07
C LYS A 149 -24.28 -6.45 -18.25
N LEU A 150 -24.25 -5.23 -17.71
CA LEU A 150 -25.27 -4.72 -16.80
C LEU A 150 -26.57 -4.39 -17.54
N LYS A 151 -27.61 -5.18 -17.28
CA LYS A 151 -28.98 -4.93 -17.75
C LYS A 151 -29.76 -4.19 -16.66
N VAL A 152 -30.30 -3.03 -17.01
CA VAL A 152 -31.18 -2.27 -16.10
C VAL A 152 -32.51 -3.00 -15.99
N ARG A 153 -32.92 -3.34 -14.77
CA ARG A 153 -34.16 -4.06 -14.47
C ARG A 153 -34.97 -3.40 -13.35
N ASP A 154 -34.32 -2.59 -12.53
CA ASP A 154 -34.88 -1.95 -11.34
C ASP A 154 -34.14 -0.63 -11.05
N GLU A 155 -34.65 0.14 -10.09
CA GLU A 155 -34.00 1.41 -9.70
C GLU A 155 -32.58 1.22 -9.18
N LYS A 156 -32.29 0.06 -8.54
CA LYS A 156 -30.97 -0.24 -8.01
C LYS A 156 -29.94 -0.43 -9.12
N SER A 157 -30.25 -1.24 -10.14
CA SER A 157 -29.38 -1.43 -11.32
C SER A 157 -29.23 -0.16 -12.15
N GLN A 158 -30.23 0.72 -12.16
CA GLN A 158 -30.09 2.05 -12.77
C GLN A 158 -29.12 2.94 -11.99
N LYS A 159 -29.21 2.98 -10.66
CA LYS A 159 -28.26 3.71 -9.79
C LYS A 159 -26.84 3.17 -9.93
N GLU A 160 -26.67 1.85 -9.92
CA GLU A 160 -25.39 1.18 -10.14
C GLU A 160 -24.78 1.58 -11.49
N LYS A 161 -25.56 1.56 -12.57
CA LYS A 161 -25.11 1.96 -13.91
C LYS A 161 -24.65 3.41 -13.95
N ASN A 162 -25.38 4.32 -13.30
CA ASN A 162 -25.04 5.74 -13.26
C ASN A 162 -23.71 5.98 -12.53
N ILE A 163 -23.51 5.32 -11.38
CA ILE A 163 -22.27 5.43 -10.60
C ILE A 163 -21.10 4.84 -11.38
N LEU A 164 -21.26 3.67 -12.01
CA LEU A 164 -20.20 3.08 -12.82
C LEU A 164 -19.81 3.96 -14.01
N ARG A 165 -20.77 4.66 -14.64
CA ARG A 165 -20.47 5.65 -15.69
C ARG A 165 -19.70 6.86 -15.15
N LEU A 166 -20.08 7.35 -13.98
CA LEU A 166 -19.35 8.43 -13.30
C LEU A 166 -17.91 8.00 -13.01
N ILE A 167 -17.73 6.79 -12.46
CA ILE A 167 -16.40 6.23 -12.17
C ILE A 167 -15.60 6.07 -13.45
N GLN A 168 -16.18 5.49 -14.50
CA GLN A 168 -15.52 5.33 -15.80
C GLN A 168 -14.97 6.67 -16.32
N ALA A 169 -15.81 7.71 -16.35
CA ALA A 169 -15.44 9.02 -16.87
C ALA A 169 -14.34 9.73 -16.04
N ASN A 170 -14.21 9.40 -14.76
CA ASN A 170 -13.15 9.92 -13.91
C ASN A 170 -11.85 9.11 -14.04
N LEU A 171 -11.93 7.78 -14.11
CA LEU A 171 -10.77 6.92 -14.38
C LEU A 171 -10.13 7.25 -15.73
N GLU A 172 -10.93 7.58 -16.76
CA GLU A 172 -10.43 8.04 -18.07
C GLU A 172 -9.71 9.41 -18.01
N LYS A 173 -9.87 10.16 -16.91
CA LYS A 173 -9.15 11.41 -16.62
C LYS A 173 -8.04 11.21 -15.58
N GLU A 174 -7.66 9.95 -15.33
CA GLU A 174 -6.64 9.57 -14.36
C GLU A 174 -7.00 9.95 -12.90
N ILE A 175 -8.29 10.08 -12.60
CA ILE A 175 -8.80 10.37 -11.25
C ILE A 175 -9.19 9.05 -10.59
N SER A 176 -8.54 8.73 -9.47
CA SER A 176 -8.75 7.51 -8.70
C SER A 176 -10.12 7.49 -8.01
N VAL A 177 -10.68 6.30 -7.76
CA VAL A 177 -12.01 6.18 -7.12
C VAL A 177 -12.04 6.79 -5.72
N ASN A 178 -10.94 6.70 -4.95
CA ASN A 178 -10.83 7.29 -3.62
C ASN A 178 -10.91 8.84 -3.61
N GLN A 179 -10.64 9.49 -4.74
CA GLN A 179 -10.73 10.95 -4.91
C GLN A 179 -12.15 11.42 -5.23
N LEU A 180 -13.09 10.49 -5.49
CA LEU A 180 -14.46 10.82 -5.83
C LEU A 180 -15.28 11.13 -4.58
N SER A 181 -16.04 12.22 -4.64
CA SER A 181 -17.00 12.60 -3.62
C SER A 181 -18.29 11.78 -3.76
N LEU A 182 -18.24 10.54 -3.29
CA LEU A 182 -19.38 9.61 -3.27
C LEU A 182 -20.13 9.66 -1.94
N THR A 183 -21.47 9.64 -2.01
CA THR A 183 -22.35 9.49 -0.86
C THR A 183 -22.20 8.12 -0.20
N LYS A 184 -22.71 7.96 1.04
CA LYS A 184 -22.66 6.67 1.75
C LYS A 184 -23.31 5.53 0.97
N GLY A 185 -24.49 5.78 0.39
CA GLY A 185 -25.20 4.79 -0.42
C GLY A 185 -24.45 4.41 -1.70
N GLU A 186 -23.81 5.38 -2.35
CA GLU A 186 -22.97 5.11 -3.53
C GLU A 186 -21.74 4.28 -3.17
N LYS A 187 -21.07 4.59 -2.05
CA LYS A 187 -19.94 3.81 -1.52
C LYS A 187 -20.34 2.36 -1.22
N GLU A 188 -21.52 2.13 -0.65
CA GLU A 188 -22.04 0.78 -0.42
C GLU A 188 -22.29 0.02 -1.73
N LEU A 189 -22.84 0.70 -2.74
CA LEU A 189 -23.11 0.09 -4.06
C LEU A 189 -21.83 -0.36 -4.76
N ILE A 190 -20.72 0.38 -4.60
CA ILE A 190 -19.45 0.03 -5.24
C ILE A 190 -18.54 -0.84 -4.37
N LYS A 191 -18.90 -1.09 -3.11
CA LYS A 191 -18.07 -1.84 -2.17
C LYS A 191 -17.69 -3.23 -2.69
N GLY A 192 -18.63 -3.92 -3.36
CA GLY A 192 -18.41 -5.26 -3.91
C GLY A 192 -17.47 -5.33 -5.13
N TYR A 193 -17.06 -4.19 -5.70
CA TYR A 193 -16.15 -4.16 -6.85
C TYR A 193 -14.67 -4.31 -6.46
N ASN A 194 -14.33 -4.01 -5.19
CA ASN A 194 -12.96 -4.00 -4.70
C ASN A 194 -12.00 -3.25 -5.64
N PHE A 195 -12.40 -2.05 -6.06
CA PHE A 195 -11.59 -1.17 -6.88
C PHE A 195 -10.23 -0.93 -6.23
N LEU A 196 -9.17 -1.13 -7.01
CA LEU A 196 -7.79 -0.96 -6.57
C LEU A 196 -7.51 0.49 -6.16
N THR A 197 -7.98 1.43 -6.98
CA THR A 197 -7.85 2.87 -6.80
C THR A 197 -8.75 3.45 -5.70
N ASN A 198 -9.64 2.64 -5.12
CA ASN A 198 -10.43 3.05 -3.95
C ASN A 198 -9.72 2.73 -2.63
N LYS A 199 -8.67 1.91 -2.64
CA LYS A 199 -7.93 1.53 -1.44
C LYS A 199 -7.14 2.73 -0.91
N PRO A 200 -6.98 2.86 0.42
CA PRO A 200 -6.04 3.82 0.99
C PRO A 200 -4.61 3.51 0.54
N THR A 201 -3.86 4.55 0.17
CA THR A 201 -2.46 4.44 -0.25
C THR A 201 -1.56 5.23 0.70
N LEU A 202 -0.53 4.58 1.25
CA LEU A 202 0.56 5.17 2.01
C LEU A 202 1.82 5.19 1.14
N LEU A 203 2.45 6.36 1.01
CA LEU A 203 3.73 6.52 0.33
C LEU A 203 4.86 6.41 1.34
N LEU A 204 5.73 5.44 1.16
CA LEU A 204 6.94 5.24 1.96
C LEU A 204 8.14 5.68 1.11
N ALA A 205 8.70 6.85 1.40
CA ALA A 205 9.85 7.37 0.66
C ALA A 205 11.15 6.88 1.30
N ASN A 206 11.77 5.88 0.69
CA ASN A 206 13.05 5.35 1.13
C ASN A 206 14.18 6.25 0.62
N TYR A 207 14.86 6.98 1.51
CA TYR A 207 15.89 7.96 1.18
C TYR A 207 17.23 7.65 1.87
N GLY A 208 18.31 8.25 1.37
CA GLY A 208 19.69 7.98 1.79
C GLY A 208 20.12 8.77 3.03
N GLY A 209 19.26 9.62 3.58
CA GLY A 209 19.55 10.49 4.73
C GLY A 209 19.53 11.98 4.42
N ASP A 210 19.51 12.38 3.14
CA ASP A 210 19.39 13.78 2.73
C ASP A 210 17.93 14.15 2.44
N LYS A 211 17.40 15.17 3.12
CA LYS A 211 16.01 15.62 2.94
C LYS A 211 15.75 16.21 1.55
N GLU A 212 16.77 16.69 0.84
CA GLU A 212 16.58 17.18 -0.53
C GLU A 212 16.15 16.05 -1.48
N GLU A 213 16.48 14.78 -1.18
CA GLU A 213 16.08 13.61 -1.97
C GLU A 213 14.56 13.34 -1.95
N ILE A 214 13.85 13.80 -0.91
CA ILE A 214 12.41 13.53 -0.71
C ILE A 214 11.52 14.75 -0.89
N LYS A 215 12.10 15.94 -1.05
CA LYS A 215 11.40 17.22 -1.08
C LYS A 215 10.33 17.32 -2.16
N GLU A 216 10.64 16.82 -3.36
CA GLU A 216 9.69 16.82 -4.48
C GLU A 216 8.52 15.86 -4.22
N MET A 217 8.81 14.68 -3.65
CA MET A 217 7.81 13.68 -3.27
C MET A 217 6.91 14.17 -2.13
N GLU A 218 7.48 14.85 -1.14
CA GLU A 218 6.73 15.43 -0.03
C GLU A 218 5.76 16.50 -0.54
N LYS A 219 6.21 17.39 -1.43
CA LYS A 219 5.36 18.38 -2.08
C LYS A 219 4.22 17.73 -2.87
N TYR A 220 4.54 16.72 -3.69
CA TYR A 220 3.54 15.99 -4.46
C TYR A 220 2.49 15.34 -3.55
N ALA A 221 2.93 14.70 -2.45
CA ALA A 221 2.03 14.06 -1.51
C ALA A 221 1.12 15.07 -0.79
N GLN A 222 1.63 16.25 -0.44
CA GLN A 222 0.83 17.33 0.14
C GLN A 222 -0.24 17.85 -0.83
N GLU A 223 0.13 18.12 -2.09
CA GLU A 223 -0.80 18.60 -3.12
C GLU A 223 -1.92 17.59 -3.40
N LYS A 224 -1.60 16.30 -3.38
CA LYS A 224 -2.55 15.20 -3.62
C LYS A 224 -3.21 14.67 -2.34
N GLN A 225 -2.90 15.24 -1.18
CA GLN A 225 -3.39 14.80 0.14
C GLN A 225 -3.16 13.30 0.41
N LEU A 226 -2.02 12.78 -0.01
CA LEU A 226 -1.62 11.40 0.20
C LEU A 226 -0.90 11.25 1.54
N PHE A 227 -1.04 10.10 2.18
CA PHE A 227 -0.24 9.78 3.36
C PHE A 227 1.21 9.58 2.91
N PHE A 228 2.14 10.32 3.52
CA PHE A 228 3.55 10.29 3.19
C PHE A 228 4.37 10.03 4.44
N PHE A 229 5.34 9.14 4.33
CA PHE A 229 6.23 8.79 5.42
C PHE A 229 7.67 8.63 4.88
N PRO A 230 8.61 9.51 5.29
CA PRO A 230 10.01 9.35 4.95
C PRO A 230 10.64 8.25 5.80
N LEU A 231 11.43 7.38 5.17
CA LEU A 231 12.10 6.27 5.83
C LEU A 231 13.56 6.19 5.32
N ALA A 232 14.53 6.14 6.22
CA ALA A 232 15.93 5.92 5.86
C ALA A 232 16.34 4.50 6.24
N VAL A 233 15.96 3.51 5.42
CA VAL A 233 16.14 2.08 5.74
C VAL A 233 17.59 1.74 6.12
N LYS A 234 18.56 2.34 5.42
CA LYS A 234 19.97 2.10 5.69
C LYS A 234 20.39 2.60 7.07
N ILE A 235 19.95 3.81 7.44
CA ILE A 235 20.27 4.43 8.72
C ILE A 235 19.59 3.66 9.86
N GLU A 236 18.32 3.29 9.69
CA GLU A 236 17.56 2.50 10.66
C GLU A 236 18.24 1.14 10.95
N ARG A 237 18.73 0.45 9.90
CA ARG A 237 19.50 -0.80 10.04
C ARG A 237 20.84 -0.61 10.76
N GLU A 238 21.50 0.52 10.55
CA GLU A 238 22.76 0.83 11.24
C GLU A 238 22.49 1.10 12.72
N MET A 239 21.43 1.86 13.04
CA MET A 239 21.03 2.14 14.42
C MET A 239 20.67 0.88 15.20
N GLU A 240 20.06 -0.11 14.55
CA GLU A 240 19.65 -1.33 15.23
C GLU A 240 20.82 -2.17 15.77
N LYS A 241 21.95 -2.15 15.07
CA LYS A 241 23.18 -2.85 15.48
C LYS A 241 23.86 -2.20 16.70
N LEU A 242 23.44 -0.99 17.06
CA LEU A 242 23.95 -0.26 18.22
C LEU A 242 23.25 -0.71 19.51
N THR A 243 24.00 -0.73 20.60
CA THR A 243 23.45 -1.01 21.93
C THR A 243 22.53 0.12 22.42
N GLU A 244 21.64 -0.14 23.39
CA GLU A 244 20.72 0.90 23.92
C GLU A 244 21.43 2.16 24.44
N GLY A 245 22.70 2.05 24.84
CA GLY A 245 23.52 3.19 25.28
C GLY A 245 23.95 4.11 24.13
N GLU A 246 24.30 3.53 22.98
CA GLU A 246 24.80 4.25 21.79
C GLU A 246 23.68 4.93 21.01
N LYS A 247 22.45 4.39 21.06
CA LYS A 247 21.25 4.97 20.42
C LYS A 247 20.87 6.36 20.97
N LYS A 248 21.27 6.69 22.21
CA LYS A 248 20.95 7.98 22.84
C LYS A 248 21.88 9.13 22.45
N GLU A 249 23.04 8.85 21.88
CA GLU A 249 24.00 9.90 21.49
C GLU A 249 23.75 10.46 20.08
N ILE A 250 22.89 9.80 19.29
CA ILE A 250 22.65 10.11 17.86
C ILE A 250 21.22 10.69 17.64
N SER A 251 20.34 10.62 18.63
CA SER A 251 18.98 11.21 18.58
C SER A 251 18.97 12.69 18.96
#